data_AF-A0A956EXA8-F1
#
_entry.id   AF-A0A956EXA8-F1
#
_cell.length_a   1.000
_cell.length_b   1.000
_cell.length_c   1.000
_cell.angle_alpha   90.00
_cell.angle_beta   90.00
_cell.angle_gamma   90.00
#
_symmetry.space_group_name_H-M   'P 1'
#
loop_
_entity.id
_entity.type
_entity.pdbx_description
1 polymer ?
#
loop_
_entity_poly.entity_id
_entity_poly.type
_entity_poly.pdbx_seq_one_letter_code
_entity_poly.pdbx_strand_id
1 'polypeptide(L)'
;ESQAMHFTAAHGLRLTQGARRPYTDAGAPIGLLNDQLTYVHLRLPETNELLTTKLAPRGIKAEVKLSPRLATWPRDDVKVRVVLKNTDGGGVPSFIQPKLSATLGVDPLDLAWQREGEAYVAKVPRPRTAGPWVVRVQVDDQYGIELGRDVLEIVQSKSKSK
;
A
#
# COMPACT_ATOMS: atom_id res chain seq x y z
N GLU A 1 15.45 -5.81 1.83
CA GLU A 1 15.06 -7.19 1.49
C GLU A 1 14.82 -7.26 -0.01
N SER A 2 15.24 -8.33 -0.70
CA SER A 2 14.99 -8.48 -2.13
C SER A 2 13.56 -8.97 -2.37
N GLN A 3 12.78 -8.23 -3.17
CA GLN A 3 11.42 -8.62 -3.53
C GLN A 3 11.45 -9.96 -4.29
N ALA A 4 10.71 -10.95 -3.78
CA ALA A 4 10.49 -12.24 -4.44
C ALA A 4 9.01 -12.39 -4.80
N MET A 5 8.74 -13.02 -5.93
CA MET A 5 7.41 -13.25 -6.48
C MET A 5 7.26 -14.71 -6.88
N HIS A 6 6.01 -15.18 -6.92
CA HIS A 6 5.67 -16.49 -7.42
C HIS A 6 4.62 -16.34 -8.52
N PHE A 7 4.76 -17.11 -9.60
CA PHE A 7 3.69 -17.23 -10.57
C PHE A 7 2.66 -18.22 -10.05
N THR A 8 1.38 -17.82 -10.05
CA THR A 8 0.27 -18.75 -9.83
C THR A 8 -0.05 -19.48 -11.13
N ALA A 9 -0.61 -20.69 -11.01
CA ALA A 9 -0.93 -21.56 -12.16
C ALA A 9 0.26 -21.86 -13.11
N ALA A 10 1.48 -21.91 -12.57
CA ALA A 10 2.70 -22.11 -13.34
C ALA A 10 3.16 -23.59 -13.43
N HIS A 11 2.27 -24.54 -13.13
CA HIS A 11 2.63 -25.96 -13.12
C HIS A 11 3.07 -26.44 -14.50
N GLY A 12 4.20 -27.16 -14.56
CA GLY A 12 4.79 -27.64 -15.82
C GLY A 12 5.51 -26.56 -16.63
N LEU A 13 5.37 -25.29 -16.27
CA LEU A 13 6.10 -24.20 -16.92
C LEU A 13 7.55 -24.13 -16.41
N ARG A 14 8.43 -23.70 -17.30
CA ARG A 14 9.81 -23.35 -16.97
C ARG A 14 10.02 -21.86 -17.17
N LEU A 15 10.81 -21.21 -16.30
CA LEU A 15 11.13 -19.79 -16.43
C LEU A 15 12.63 -19.54 -16.56
N THR A 16 13.02 -18.40 -17.15
CA THR A 16 14.40 -17.88 -17.11
C THR A 16 14.42 -16.36 -17.11
N GLN A 17 15.48 -15.78 -16.53
CA GLN A 17 15.74 -14.34 -16.48
C GLN A 17 16.84 -14.00 -17.51
N GLY A 18 16.42 -13.80 -18.76
CA GLY A 18 17.31 -13.48 -19.87
C GLY A 18 17.89 -14.69 -20.61
N ALA A 19 18.46 -14.43 -21.79
CA ALA A 19 18.78 -15.45 -22.79
C ALA A 19 19.88 -16.45 -22.40
N ARG A 20 20.69 -16.17 -21.38
CA ARG A 20 21.88 -16.97 -21.01
C ARG A 20 21.74 -17.76 -19.71
N ARG A 21 20.58 -17.69 -19.05
CA ARG A 21 20.36 -18.41 -17.79
C ARG A 21 19.61 -19.72 -18.05
N PRO A 22 19.94 -20.80 -17.31
CA PRO A 22 19.21 -22.05 -17.41
C PRO A 22 17.75 -21.83 -16.98
N TYR A 23 16.87 -22.60 -17.60
CA TYR A 23 15.46 -22.61 -17.23
C TYR A 23 15.26 -23.31 -15.87
N THR A 24 14.57 -22.66 -14.95
CA THR A 24 14.14 -23.24 -13.66
C THR A 24 12.66 -23.55 -13.67
N ASP A 25 12.17 -24.23 -12.63
CA ASP A 25 10.73 -24.38 -12.41
C ASP A 25 10.06 -23.02 -12.25
N ALA A 26 8.91 -22.82 -12.89
CA ALA A 26 8.23 -21.52 -12.86
C ALA A 26 7.43 -21.25 -11.57
N GLY A 27 7.17 -22.27 -10.75
CA GLY A 27 6.59 -22.13 -9.42
C GLY A 27 7.61 -21.71 -8.35
N ALA A 28 8.91 -21.82 -8.65
CA ALA A 28 9.96 -21.37 -7.75
C ALA A 28 9.91 -19.84 -7.55
N PRO A 29 10.22 -19.33 -6.33
CA PRO A 29 10.32 -17.89 -6.11
C PRO A 29 11.34 -17.25 -7.05
N ILE A 30 10.93 -16.14 -7.68
CA ILE A 30 11.75 -15.35 -8.58
C ILE A 30 11.85 -13.91 -8.06
N GLY A 31 13.09 -13.42 -7.94
CA GLY A 31 13.35 -12.04 -7.54
C GLY A 31 13.61 -11.13 -8.73
N LEU A 32 13.73 -9.82 -8.47
CA LEU A 32 14.23 -8.86 -9.46
C LEU A 32 15.75 -8.96 -9.58
N LEU A 33 16.28 -8.83 -10.79
CA LEU A 33 17.71 -8.73 -11.00
C LEU A 33 18.16 -7.31 -10.62
N ASN A 34 18.94 -7.18 -9.55
CA ASN A 34 19.46 -5.89 -9.02
C ASN A 34 18.36 -4.85 -8.73
N ASP A 35 17.17 -5.31 -8.31
CA ASP A 35 16.02 -4.44 -8.06
C ASP A 35 15.64 -3.56 -9.29
N GLN A 36 15.85 -4.10 -10.48
CA GLN A 36 15.51 -3.46 -11.76
C GLN A 36 14.39 -4.22 -12.46
N LEU A 37 13.76 -3.55 -13.42
CA LEU A 37 12.83 -4.19 -14.35
C LEU A 37 13.52 -5.39 -15.01
N THR A 38 12.94 -6.57 -14.81
CA THR A 38 13.50 -7.85 -15.24
C THR A 38 12.54 -8.54 -16.18
N TYR A 39 13.00 -8.86 -17.38
CA TYR A 39 12.25 -9.70 -18.32
C TYR A 39 12.35 -11.16 -17.90
N VAL A 40 11.20 -11.83 -17.86
CA VAL A 40 11.09 -13.25 -17.56
C VAL A 40 10.47 -13.93 -18.75
N HIS A 41 11.11 -15.00 -19.20
CA HIS A 41 10.60 -15.85 -20.26
C HIS A 41 10.09 -17.14 -19.65
N LEU A 42 8.82 -17.45 -19.89
CA LEU A 42 8.13 -18.66 -19.50
C LEU A 42 7.99 -19.55 -20.73
N ARG A 43 8.18 -20.86 -20.58
CA ARG A 43 7.94 -21.82 -21.66
C ARG A 43 7.27 -23.10 -21.17
N LEU A 44 6.49 -23.72 -22.04
CA LEU A 44 6.19 -25.15 -21.93
C LEU A 44 7.36 -25.95 -22.53
N PRO A 45 7.92 -26.92 -21.79
CA PRO A 45 9.00 -27.78 -22.32
C PRO A 45 8.63 -28.52 -23.61
N GLU A 46 7.36 -28.88 -23.77
CA GLU A 46 6.90 -29.72 -24.88
C GLU A 46 6.73 -28.96 -26.20
N THR A 47 6.27 -27.70 -26.15
CA THR A 47 5.93 -26.92 -27.34
C THR A 47 7.03 -25.92 -27.74
N ASN A 48 7.97 -25.62 -26.85
CA ASN A 48 8.91 -24.49 -26.96
C ASN A 48 8.23 -23.12 -27.17
N GLU A 49 6.92 -23.01 -26.93
CA GLU A 49 6.24 -21.72 -26.95
C GLU A 49 6.78 -20.84 -25.82
N LEU A 50 7.09 -19.58 -26.16
CA LEU A 50 7.71 -18.63 -25.25
C LEU A 50 6.75 -17.49 -24.94
N LEU A 51 6.38 -17.37 -23.67
CA LEU A 51 5.69 -16.21 -23.14
C LEU A 51 6.70 -15.30 -22.45
N THR A 52 6.71 -14.01 -22.79
CA THR A 52 7.56 -13.03 -22.12
C THR A 52 6.72 -12.11 -21.25
N THR A 53 7.11 -11.97 -19.99
CA THR A 53 6.52 -11.02 -19.05
C THR A 53 7.60 -10.16 -18.40
N LYS A 54 7.19 -9.05 -17.78
CA LYS A 54 8.07 -8.13 -17.07
C LYS A 54 7.78 -8.21 -15.58
N LEU A 55 8.84 -8.33 -14.80
CA LEU A 55 8.83 -8.11 -13.36
C LEU A 55 9.36 -6.70 -13.12
N ALA A 56 8.68 -5.91 -12.30
CA ALA A 56 9.11 -4.57 -11.95
C ALA A 56 9.19 -4.42 -10.43
N PRO A 57 10.10 -3.56 -9.91
CA PRO A 57 10.08 -3.13 -8.53
C PRO A 57 8.70 -2.64 -8.13
N ARG A 58 8.27 -2.97 -6.92
CA ARG A 58 7.06 -2.41 -6.34
C ARG A 58 7.25 -0.90 -6.18
N GLY A 59 6.61 -0.14 -7.07
CA GLY A 59 6.71 1.32 -7.07
C GLY A 59 5.55 2.03 -6.39
N ILE A 60 4.53 1.33 -5.89
CA ILE A 60 3.34 1.99 -5.35
C ILE A 60 3.54 2.33 -3.88
N LYS A 61 3.28 3.59 -3.54
CA LYS A 61 3.26 4.11 -2.17
C LYS A 61 2.00 4.92 -1.91
N ALA A 62 1.59 5.00 -0.65
CA ALA A 62 0.52 5.86 -0.19
C ALA A 62 1.10 7.05 0.59
N GLU A 63 0.78 8.26 0.15
CA GLU A 63 1.00 9.47 0.93
C GLU A 63 -0.23 9.70 1.80
N VAL A 64 -0.09 9.42 3.10
CA VAL A 64 -1.14 9.58 4.10
C VAL A 64 -0.88 10.89 4.87
N LYS A 65 -1.91 11.74 4.96
CA LYS A 65 -1.84 13.03 5.64
C LYS A 65 -3.01 13.21 6.59
N LEU A 66 -2.69 13.31 7.87
CA LEU A 66 -3.60 13.73 8.93
C LEU A 66 -3.48 15.25 9.17
N SER A 67 -4.60 15.95 9.28
CA SER A 67 -4.63 17.40 9.46
C SER A 67 -5.79 17.86 10.36
N PRO A 68 -5.63 18.96 11.13
CA PRO A 68 -4.38 19.71 11.32
C PRO A 68 -3.36 18.94 12.18
N ARG A 69 -2.07 19.23 12.02
CA ARG A 69 -0.98 18.51 12.73
C ARG A 69 -0.91 18.80 14.23
N LEU A 70 -1.52 19.89 14.68
CA LEU A 70 -1.62 20.29 16.08
C LEU A 70 -3.10 20.35 16.51
N ALA A 71 -3.86 19.30 16.17
CA ALA A 71 -5.28 19.24 16.45
C ALA A 71 -5.57 19.22 17.96
N THR A 72 -6.54 20.03 18.36
CA THR A 72 -7.09 20.06 19.71
C THR A 72 -8.58 19.78 19.65
N TRP A 73 -9.04 18.69 20.25
CA TRP A 73 -10.49 18.47 20.40
C TRP A 73 -11.06 19.18 21.63
N PRO A 74 -12.30 19.73 21.56
CA PRO A 74 -13.24 19.76 20.42
C PRO A 74 -12.93 20.68 19.25
N ARG A 75 -12.00 21.62 19.40
CA ARG A 75 -11.89 22.80 18.54
C ARG A 75 -11.68 22.46 17.07
N ASP A 76 -10.84 21.46 16.80
CA ASP A 76 -10.37 21.17 15.45
C ASP A 76 -11.02 19.91 14.88
N ASP A 77 -11.53 20.02 13.64
CA ASP A 77 -11.97 18.86 12.87
C ASP A 77 -10.75 18.16 12.25
N VAL A 78 -10.56 16.88 12.59
CA VAL A 78 -9.46 16.08 12.04
C VAL A 78 -9.88 15.42 10.73
N LYS A 79 -9.10 15.65 9.68
CA LYS A 79 -9.30 15.09 8.34
C LYS A 79 -8.11 14.22 7.96
N VAL A 80 -8.41 13.14 7.25
CA VAL A 80 -7.45 12.25 6.62
C VAL A 80 -7.50 12.44 5.12
N ARG A 81 -6.33 12.48 4.50
CA ARG A 81 -6.18 12.48 3.05
C ARG A 81 -5.13 11.46 2.64
N VAL A 82 -5.47 10.59 1.69
CA VAL A 82 -4.60 9.55 1.14
C VAL A 82 -4.46 9.74 -0.36
N VAL A 83 -3.23 9.68 -0.89
CA VAL A 83 -2.92 9.68 -2.33
C VAL A 83 -2.02 8.50 -2.64
N LEU A 84 -2.40 7.68 -3.62
CA LEU A 84 -1.50 6.66 -4.15
C LEU A 84 -0.59 7.28 -5.21
N LYS A 85 0.70 6.93 -5.18
CA LYS A 85 1.70 7.39 -6.15
C LYS A 85 2.55 6.22 -6.61
N ASN A 86 2.91 6.22 -7.88
CA ASN A 86 3.99 5.37 -8.37
C ASN A 86 5.33 6.10 -8.23
N THR A 87 6.36 5.41 -7.76
CA THR A 87 7.70 5.98 -7.51
C THR A 87 8.45 6.27 -8.79
N ASP A 88 8.07 5.64 -9.91
CA ASP A 88 8.62 5.90 -11.24
C ASP A 88 7.99 7.13 -11.93
N GLY A 89 7.01 7.79 -11.29
CA GLY A 89 6.29 8.94 -11.83
C GLY A 89 5.16 8.57 -12.80
N GLY A 90 4.95 7.28 -13.08
CA GLY A 90 3.82 6.78 -13.85
C GLY A 90 2.50 6.83 -13.07
N GLY A 91 1.42 6.48 -13.76
CA GLY A 91 0.12 6.29 -13.14
C GLY A 91 0.09 5.11 -12.18
N VAL A 92 -0.80 5.15 -11.18
CA VAL A 92 -1.07 3.98 -10.32
C VAL A 92 -1.83 2.94 -11.14
N PRO A 93 -1.36 1.69 -11.22
CA PRO A 93 -2.05 0.65 -11.98
C PRO A 93 -3.46 0.41 -11.45
N SER A 94 -4.42 0.24 -12.37
CA SER A 94 -5.84 0.06 -12.03
C SER A 94 -6.15 -1.21 -11.24
N PHE A 95 -5.26 -2.19 -11.26
CA PHE A 95 -5.40 -3.42 -10.47
C PHE A 95 -5.07 -3.24 -8.99
N ILE A 96 -4.46 -2.12 -8.59
CA ILE A 96 -4.17 -1.84 -7.18
C ILE A 96 -5.47 -1.43 -6.49
N GLN A 97 -5.84 -2.19 -5.46
CA GLN A 97 -7.02 -1.93 -4.64
C GLN A 97 -6.55 -1.62 -3.22
N PRO A 98 -6.44 -0.33 -2.83
CA PRO A 98 -5.98 0.03 -1.50
C PRO A 98 -7.03 -0.35 -0.44
N LYS A 99 -6.57 -0.93 0.66
CA LYS A 99 -7.34 -1.13 1.89
C LYS A 99 -6.93 -0.05 2.88
N LEU A 100 -7.87 0.86 3.19
CA LEU A 100 -7.65 1.96 4.12
C LEU A 100 -8.20 1.57 5.50
N SER A 101 -7.35 1.63 6.51
CA SER A 101 -7.74 1.36 7.89
C SER A 101 -7.32 2.52 8.80
N ALA A 102 -8.08 2.73 9.88
CA ALA A 102 -7.78 3.75 10.87
C ALA A 102 -8.09 3.23 12.28
N THR A 103 -7.35 3.73 13.27
CA THR A 103 -7.62 3.48 14.69
C THR A 103 -7.59 4.78 15.50
N LEU A 104 -8.30 4.78 16.62
CA LEU A 104 -8.19 5.77 17.69
C LEU A 104 -7.64 5.09 18.93
N GLY A 105 -6.37 5.34 19.25
CA GLY A 105 -5.62 4.48 20.15
C GLY A 105 -5.49 3.09 19.53
N VAL A 106 -6.16 2.12 20.13
CA VAL A 106 -6.24 0.72 19.66
C VAL A 106 -7.58 0.37 19.04
N ASP A 107 -8.58 1.23 19.19
CA ASP A 107 -9.94 0.95 18.73
C ASP A 107 -10.06 1.23 17.22
N PRO A 108 -10.57 0.28 16.42
CA PRO A 108 -10.82 0.51 14.99
C PRO A 108 -11.81 1.65 14.76
N LEU A 109 -11.51 2.48 13.76
CA LEU A 109 -12.40 3.53 13.26
C LEU A 109 -12.97 3.13 11.90
N ASP A 110 -14.29 3.02 11.82
CA ASP A 110 -14.99 2.91 10.55
C ASP A 110 -15.18 4.32 9.95
N LEU A 111 -14.27 4.69 9.06
CA LEU A 111 -14.27 5.99 8.40
C LEU A 111 -15.07 5.95 7.10
N ALA A 112 -15.98 6.90 6.93
CA ALA A 112 -16.70 7.10 5.67
C ALA A 112 -15.76 7.72 4.61
N TRP A 113 -15.00 6.88 3.92
CA TRP A 113 -14.08 7.31 2.87
C TRP A 113 -14.82 7.79 1.62
N GLN A 114 -14.41 8.94 1.11
CA GLN A 114 -14.89 9.52 -0.14
C GLN A 114 -13.74 9.68 -1.12
N ARG A 115 -14.03 9.49 -2.42
CA ARG A 115 -13.03 9.69 -3.47
C ARG A 115 -13.14 11.10 -4.06
N GLU A 116 -12.06 11.87 -3.95
CA GLU A 116 -11.95 13.23 -4.50
C GLU A 116 -10.81 13.28 -5.53
N GLY A 117 -11.13 13.03 -6.79
CA GLY A 117 -10.12 12.85 -7.85
C GLY A 117 -9.23 11.63 -7.58
N GLU A 118 -7.94 11.87 -7.38
CA GLU A 118 -6.95 10.84 -7.01
C GLU A 118 -6.82 10.61 -5.49
N ALA A 119 -7.61 11.33 -4.70
CA ALA A 119 -7.63 11.25 -3.25
C ALA A 119 -8.64 10.24 -2.72
N TYR A 120 -8.30 9.61 -1.60
CA TYR A 120 -9.28 9.19 -0.62
C TYR A 120 -9.26 10.17 0.55
N VAL A 121 -10.42 10.64 0.98
CA VAL A 121 -10.57 11.56 2.10
C VAL A 121 -11.58 11.03 3.10
N ALA A 122 -11.37 11.33 4.38
CA ALA A 122 -12.33 11.02 5.42
C ALA A 122 -12.20 12.01 6.58
N LYS A 123 -13.27 12.17 7.36
CA LYS A 123 -13.26 12.91 8.63
C LYS A 123 -13.16 11.93 9.79
N VAL A 124 -12.26 12.19 10.73
CA VAL A 124 -12.12 11.37 11.94
C VAL A 124 -13.20 11.81 12.94
N PRO A 125 -14.05 10.88 13.42
CA PRO A 125 -15.08 11.22 14.39
C PRO A 125 -14.46 11.59 15.75
N ARG A 126 -15.06 12.57 16.41
CA ARG A 126 -14.64 12.99 17.75
C ARG A 126 -15.13 11.96 18.79
N PRO A 127 -14.26 11.46 19.67
CA PRO A 127 -14.64 10.58 20.77
C PRO A 127 -15.39 11.35 21.86
N ARG A 128 -16.20 10.62 22.64
CA ARG A 128 -16.95 11.17 23.78
C ARG A 128 -16.15 11.19 25.09
N THR A 129 -15.00 10.51 25.12
CA THR A 129 -14.13 10.39 26.30
C THR A 129 -13.26 11.65 26.47
N ALA A 130 -12.47 11.70 27.54
CA ALA A 130 -11.39 12.67 27.69
C ALA A 130 -10.12 12.18 26.97
N GLY A 131 -9.24 13.10 26.58
CA GLY A 131 -8.00 12.82 25.84
C GLY A 131 -6.80 12.58 26.77
N PRO A 132 -5.60 12.35 26.21
CA PRO A 132 -5.22 12.51 24.80
C PRO A 132 -5.68 11.35 23.91
N TRP A 133 -5.68 11.58 22.59
CA TRP A 133 -5.98 10.53 21.60
C TRP A 133 -4.90 10.44 20.55
N VAL A 134 -4.75 9.26 19.95
CA VAL A 134 -3.82 9.01 18.85
C VAL A 134 -4.60 8.43 17.70
N VAL A 135 -4.63 9.11 16.56
CA VAL A 135 -5.19 8.57 15.33
C VAL A 135 -4.08 7.93 14.52
N ARG A 136 -4.25 6.67 14.13
CA ARG A 136 -3.35 5.99 13.20
C ARG A 136 -4.12 5.69 11.93
N VAL A 137 -3.50 5.90 10.78
CA VAL A 137 -4.06 5.53 9.48
C VAL A 137 -3.01 4.72 8.74
N GLN A 138 -3.43 3.58 8.22
CA GLN A 138 -2.59 2.68 7.43
C GLN A 138 -3.29 2.38 6.11
N VAL A 139 -2.49 2.26 5.06
CA VAL A 139 -2.95 1.90 3.73
C VAL A 139 -2.16 0.68 3.30
N ASP A 140 -2.88 -0.41 3.03
CA ASP A 140 -2.32 -1.65 2.50
C ASP A 140 -2.83 -1.88 1.08
N ASP A 141 -2.14 -2.72 0.30
CA ASP A 141 -2.70 -3.22 -0.95
C ASP A 141 -3.66 -4.41 -0.72
N GLN A 142 -4.22 -4.96 -1.81
CA GLN A 142 -5.13 -6.10 -1.73
C GLN A 142 -4.51 -7.34 -1.09
N TYR A 143 -3.18 -7.46 -1.09
CA TYR A 143 -2.41 -8.59 -0.57
C TYR A 143 -1.91 -8.36 0.86
N GLY A 144 -2.26 -7.23 1.49
CA GLY A 144 -1.89 -6.90 2.87
C GLY A 144 -0.49 -6.31 3.02
N ILE A 145 0.11 -5.81 1.93
CA ILE A 145 1.41 -5.14 1.99
C ILE A 145 1.19 -3.65 2.23
N GLU A 146 1.86 -3.10 3.25
CA GLU A 146 1.80 -1.67 3.60
C GLU A 146 2.31 -0.81 2.43
N LEU A 147 1.46 0.12 2.00
CA LEU A 147 1.78 1.16 1.01
C LEU A 147 2.17 2.48 1.69
N GLY A 148 1.66 2.74 2.89
CA GLY A 148 2.02 3.91 3.68
C GLY A 148 1.14 4.09 4.91
N ARG A 149 1.58 4.95 5.82
CA ARG A 149 0.90 5.21 7.09
C ARG A 149 1.21 6.61 7.62
N ASP A 150 0.37 7.07 8.55
CA ASP A 150 0.57 8.31 9.28
C ASP A 150 -0.07 8.24 10.67
N VAL A 151 0.40 9.08 11.58
CA VAL A 151 -0.06 9.16 12.97
C VAL A 151 -0.26 10.62 13.37
N LEU A 152 -1.33 10.88 14.13
CA LEU A 152 -1.61 12.18 14.71
C LEU A 152 -2.00 12.04 16.18
N GLU A 153 -1.29 12.77 17.05
CA GLU A 153 -1.70 12.96 18.43
C GLU A 153 -2.64 14.17 18.53
N ILE A 154 -3.72 14.00 19.29
CA ILE A 154 -4.76 15.01 19.49
C ILE A 154 -4.85 15.28 20.98
N VAL A 155 -4.62 16.54 21.35
CA VAL A 155 -4.71 16.97 22.75
C VAL A 155 -6.12 17.42 23.09
N GLN A 156 -6.47 17.31 24.37
CA GLN A 156 -7.72 17.88 24.87
C GLN A 156 -7.49 19.33 25.29
N SER A 157 -8.43 20.21 24.91
CA SER A 157 -8.50 21.56 25.48
C SER A 157 -8.69 21.46 27.00
N LYS A 158 -7.73 21.97 27.79
CA LYS A 158 -7.95 22.20 29.23
C LYS A 158 -9.02 23.27 29.36
N SER A 159 -10.24 22.90 29.74
CA SER A 159 -11.19 23.91 30.23
C SER A 159 -10.62 24.45 31.54
N LYS A 160 -10.37 25.76 31.63
CA LYS A 160 -10.16 26.40 32.93
C LYS A 160 -11.46 26.21 33.71
N SER A 161 -11.48 25.36 34.73
CA SER A 161 -12.54 25.39 35.73
C SER A 161 -12.45 26.77 36.38
N LYS A 162 -13.53 27.55 36.27
CA LYS A 162 -13.70 28.76 37.08
C LYS A 162 -14.11 28.37 38.49
#